data_AF-A0A950FZF0-F1
#
_entry.id   AF-A0A950FZF0-F1
#
_cell.length_a   1.000
_cell.length_b   1.000
_cell.length_c   1.000
_cell.angle_alpha   90.00
_cell.angle_beta   90.00
_cell.angle_gamma   90.00
#
_symmetry.space_group_name_H-M   'P 1'
#
loop_
_entity.id
_entity.type
_entity.pdbx_description
1 polymer ?
#
loop_
_entity_poly.entity_id
_entity_poly.type
_entity_poly.pdbx_seq_one_letter_code
_entity_poly.pdbx_strand_id
1 'polypeptide(L)'
;MKKPPISRSGAAGYTLMEIMLVVAIIAVIAGGVIVKMTGALDVAKIQRTEQDINNLYSALKLYEARNYQMPDQSQGLEALVTMPTTGPKPANWTKLMDSMPVDPWNTPYQYRNPGKRDPSGVDVFSFGPDRKEGPNNIYRRVN
;
A
#
# COMPACT_ATOMS: atom_id res chain seq x y z
N MET A 1 17.23 82.50 -14.91
CA MET A 1 17.05 81.02 -15.00
C MET A 1 15.95 80.60 -14.03
N LYS A 2 14.78 80.15 -14.50
CA LYS A 2 13.68 79.65 -13.66
C LYS A 2 13.72 78.11 -13.67
N LYS A 3 13.84 77.47 -12.50
CA LYS A 3 13.80 76.00 -12.37
C LYS A 3 12.35 75.50 -12.50
N PRO A 4 12.11 74.37 -13.20
CA PRO A 4 10.77 73.83 -13.34
C PRO A 4 10.27 73.20 -12.03
N PRO A 5 8.94 73.22 -11.77
CA PRO A 5 8.36 72.60 -10.57
C PRO A 5 8.38 71.07 -10.68
N ILE A 6 8.77 70.42 -9.59
CA ILE A 6 8.77 68.95 -9.46
C ILE A 6 7.32 68.49 -9.27
N SER A 7 6.77 67.80 -10.26
CA SER A 7 5.49 67.10 -10.14
C SER A 7 5.63 65.96 -9.13
N ARG A 8 4.93 66.05 -8.00
CA ARG A 8 4.79 64.92 -7.07
C ARG A 8 3.69 64.01 -7.59
N SER A 9 4.06 62.88 -8.18
CA SER A 9 3.12 61.77 -8.36
C SER A 9 2.66 61.32 -6.98
N GLY A 10 1.38 61.55 -6.66
CA GLY A 10 0.81 61.14 -5.38
C GLY A 10 0.92 59.63 -5.22
N ALA A 11 1.53 59.17 -4.14
CA ALA A 11 1.49 57.77 -3.76
C ALA A 11 0.03 57.41 -3.45
N ALA A 12 -0.58 56.57 -4.29
CA ALA A 12 -1.89 56.02 -4.00
C ALA A 12 -1.78 55.08 -2.80
N GLY A 13 -2.26 55.53 -1.64
CA GLY A 13 -2.38 54.70 -0.45
C GLY A 13 -3.57 53.73 -0.61
N TYR A 14 -3.38 52.49 -0.17
CA TYR A 14 -4.46 51.51 -0.12
C TYR A 14 -5.58 51.97 0.80
N THR A 15 -6.82 51.78 0.38
CA THR A 15 -7.98 52.17 1.18
C THR A 15 -8.26 51.12 2.25
N LEU A 16 -8.82 51.53 3.40
CA LEU A 16 -9.21 50.60 4.47
C LEU A 16 -10.21 49.55 3.97
N MET A 17 -11.12 49.95 3.07
CA MET A 17 -12.11 49.07 2.45
C MET A 17 -11.48 47.93 1.65
N GLU A 18 -10.36 48.20 0.98
CA GLU A 18 -9.64 47.22 0.17
C GLU A 18 -9.01 46.14 1.04
N ILE A 19 -8.40 46.53 2.15
CA ILE A 19 -7.85 45.58 3.13
C ILE A 19 -8.97 44.79 3.81
N MET A 20 -10.11 45.41 4.13
CA MET A 20 -11.26 44.72 4.71
C MET A 20 -11.83 43.65 3.76
N LEU A 21 -11.97 43.96 2.47
CA LEU A 21 -12.46 43.01 1.47
C LEU A 21 -11.51 41.81 1.32
N VAL A 22 -10.20 42.07 1.29
CA VAL A 22 -9.17 41.01 1.19
C VAL A 22 -9.23 40.09 2.41
N VAL A 23 -9.30 40.64 3.63
CA VAL A 23 -9.39 39.83 4.85
C VAL A 23 -10.71 39.04 4.89
N ALA A 24 -11.82 39.61 4.42
CA ALA A 24 -13.10 38.92 4.33
C ALA A 24 -13.04 37.73 3.35
N ILE A 25 -12.45 37.90 2.16
CA ILE A 25 -12.30 36.81 1.18
C ILE A 25 -11.37 35.72 1.73
N ILE A 26 -10.27 36.10 2.39
CA ILE A 26 -9.37 35.15 3.06
C ILE A 26 -10.09 34.38 4.16
N ALA A 27 -10.91 35.04 4.98
CA ALA A 27 -11.69 34.37 6.03
C ALA A 27 -12.68 33.34 5.47
N VAL A 28 -13.33 33.65 4.35
CA VAL A 28 -14.25 32.72 3.65
C VAL A 28 -13.50 31.54 3.04
N ILE A 29 -12.37 31.78 2.35
CA ILE A 29 -11.57 30.71 1.71
C ILE A 29 -10.90 29.83 2.78
N ALA A 30 -10.39 30.43 3.86
CA ALA A 30 -9.76 29.72 4.97
C ALA A 30 -10.74 28.77 5.69
N GLY A 31 -12.03 29.09 5.72
CA GLY A 31 -13.07 28.22 6.30
C GLY A 31 -13.45 27.01 5.43
N GLY A 32 -13.02 26.96 4.17
CA GLY A 32 -13.59 26.06 3.15
C GLY A 32 -12.82 24.77 2.85
N VAL A 33 -11.70 24.48 3.50
CA VAL A 33 -10.85 23.33 3.12
C VAL A 33 -10.81 22.27 4.20
N ILE A 34 -11.74 21.31 4.13
CA ILE A 34 -11.64 20.02 4.82
C ILE A 34 -11.65 18.94 3.74
N VAL A 35 -10.46 18.53 3.28
CA VAL A 35 -10.33 17.38 2.39
C VAL A 35 -10.46 16.12 3.26
N LYS A 36 -11.63 15.47 3.23
CA LYS A 36 -11.82 14.16 3.86
C LYS A 36 -11.09 13.08 3.06
N MET A 37 -9.89 12.70 3.50
CA MET A 37 -9.09 11.60 2.92
C MET A 37 -9.55 10.20 3.38
N THR A 38 -10.83 10.01 3.71
CA THR A 38 -11.32 8.84 4.45
C THR A 38 -11.42 7.55 3.65
N GLY A 39 -10.91 7.48 2.41
CA GLY A 39 -10.91 6.26 1.59
C GLY A 39 -9.60 5.94 0.88
N ALA A 40 -8.69 6.91 0.72
CA ALA A 40 -7.42 6.69 0.02
C ALA A 40 -6.49 5.72 0.77
N LEU A 41 -6.53 5.77 2.11
CA LEU A 41 -5.74 4.87 2.95
C LEU A 41 -6.18 3.42 2.81
N ASP A 42 -7.48 3.16 2.72
CA ASP A 42 -7.99 1.79 2.62
C ASP A 42 -7.70 1.16 1.25
N VAL A 43 -7.83 1.95 0.17
CA VAL A 43 -7.41 1.53 -1.17
C VAL A 43 -5.91 1.22 -1.19
N ALA A 44 -5.08 2.08 -0.58
CA ALA A 44 -3.64 1.87 -0.52
C ALA A 44 -3.27 0.59 0.26
N LYS A 45 -3.98 0.27 1.35
CA LYS A 45 -3.77 -0.99 2.09
C LYS A 45 -4.10 -2.20 1.22
N ILE A 46 -5.24 -2.20 0.54
CA ILE A 46 -5.64 -3.31 -0.34
C ILE A 46 -4.60 -3.49 -1.46
N GLN A 47 -4.21 -2.41 -2.13
CA GLN A 47 -3.22 -2.46 -3.21
C GLN A 47 -1.86 -2.99 -2.74
N ARG A 48 -1.38 -2.53 -1.56
CA ARG A 48 -0.15 -3.06 -0.95
C ARG A 48 -0.26 -4.56 -0.67
N THR A 49 -1.40 -4.99 -0.15
CA THR A 49 -1.66 -6.41 0.14
C THR A 49 -1.61 -7.25 -1.14
N GLU A 50 -2.23 -6.78 -2.22
CA GLU A 50 -2.21 -7.46 -3.52
C GLU A 50 -0.78 -7.56 -4.08
N GLN A 51 0.04 -6.50 -3.93
CA GLN A 51 1.43 -6.51 -4.34
C GLN A 51 2.28 -7.51 -3.54
N ASP A 52 2.11 -7.53 -2.21
CA ASP A 52 2.82 -8.46 -1.34
C ASP A 52 2.45 -9.93 -1.66
N ILE A 53 1.17 -10.22 -1.91
CA ILE A 53 0.70 -11.54 -2.34
C ILE A 53 1.32 -11.94 -3.69
N ASN A 54 1.41 -11.01 -4.65
CA ASN A 54 2.06 -11.29 -5.93
C ASN A 54 3.54 -11.64 -5.76
N ASN A 55 4.26 -10.91 -4.91
CA ASN A 55 5.67 -11.18 -4.61
C ASN A 55 5.85 -12.55 -3.94
N LEU A 56 5.00 -12.89 -2.97
CA LEU A 56 4.99 -14.20 -2.31
C LEU A 56 4.74 -15.33 -3.31
N TYR A 57 3.76 -15.15 -4.20
CA TYR A 57 3.45 -16.14 -5.23
C TYR A 57 4.60 -16.32 -6.23
N SER A 58 5.25 -15.24 -6.66
CA SER A 58 6.44 -15.32 -7.51
C SER A 58 7.58 -16.08 -6.83
N ALA A 59 7.81 -15.84 -5.53
CA ALA A 59 8.80 -16.60 -4.75
C ALA A 59 8.42 -18.08 -4.65
N LEU A 60 7.15 -18.42 -4.40
CA LEU A 60 6.66 -19.81 -4.39
C LEU A 60 6.84 -20.50 -5.74
N LYS A 61 6.58 -19.82 -6.85
CA LYS A 61 6.81 -20.38 -8.20
C LYS A 61 8.28 -20.63 -8.47
N LEU A 62 9.16 -19.75 -8.00
CA LEU A 62 10.61 -19.98 -8.09
C LEU A 62 11.06 -21.13 -7.18
N TYR A 63 10.46 -21.27 -6.00
CA TYR A 63 10.68 -22.42 -5.10
C TYR A 63 10.31 -23.72 -5.80
N GLU A 64 9.11 -23.78 -6.39
CA GLU A 64 8.61 -24.93 -7.15
C GLU A 64 9.54 -25.26 -8.32
N ALA A 65 9.97 -24.27 -9.10
CA ALA A 65 10.88 -24.47 -10.23
C ALA A 65 12.25 -25.05 -9.80
N ARG A 66 12.74 -24.72 -8.60
CA ARG A 66 14.03 -25.21 -8.08
C ARG A 66 13.95 -26.56 -7.40
N ASN A 67 12.82 -26.84 -6.74
CA ASN A 67 12.65 -28.00 -5.88
C ASN A 67 11.69 -29.05 -6.45
N TYR A 68 11.11 -28.78 -7.62
CA TYR A 68 10.08 -29.58 -8.30
C TYR A 68 8.77 -29.77 -7.52
N GLN A 69 8.63 -29.08 -6.39
CA GLN A 69 7.47 -29.16 -5.51
C GLN A 69 7.27 -27.84 -4.76
N MET A 70 6.02 -27.50 -4.49
CA MET A 70 5.65 -26.42 -3.59
C MET A 70 5.95 -26.79 -2.12
N PRO A 71 6.09 -25.81 -1.21
CA PRO A 71 6.16 -26.08 0.22
C PRO A 71 4.92 -26.83 0.71
N ASP A 72 5.10 -27.78 1.62
CA ASP A 72 3.96 -28.45 2.24
C ASP A 72 3.18 -27.50 3.16
N GLN A 73 1.94 -27.83 3.52
CA GLN A 73 1.12 -27.04 4.44
C GLN A 73 1.82 -26.83 5.80
N SER A 74 2.60 -27.83 6.24
CA SER A 74 3.40 -27.76 7.47
C SER A 74 4.63 -26.85 7.37
N GLN A 75 5.15 -26.64 6.16
CA GLN A 75 6.30 -25.77 5.90
C GLN A 75 5.88 -24.31 5.66
N GLY A 76 4.70 -24.11 5.07
CA GLY A 76 4.09 -22.80 4.91
C GLY A 76 4.90 -21.83 4.05
N LEU A 77 4.66 -20.54 4.27
CA LEU A 77 5.43 -19.47 3.62
C LEU A 77 6.82 -19.34 4.23
N GLU A 78 7.03 -19.81 5.47
CA GLU A 78 8.32 -19.76 6.16
C GLU A 78 9.43 -20.46 5.37
N ALA A 79 9.09 -21.45 4.54
CA ALA A 79 10.00 -22.11 3.62
C ALA A 79 10.71 -21.16 2.63
N LEU A 80 10.18 -19.95 2.40
CA LEU A 80 10.77 -18.92 1.53
C LEU A 80 11.92 -18.14 2.21
N VAL A 81 11.91 -18.08 3.55
CA VAL A 81 12.87 -17.29 4.34
C VAL A 81 13.87 -18.18 5.06
N THR A 82 13.40 -19.31 5.58
CA THR A 82 14.18 -20.27 6.36
C THR A 82 14.14 -21.65 5.73
N MET A 83 15.24 -22.39 5.80
CA MET A 83 15.28 -23.74 5.28
C MET A 83 14.29 -24.62 6.08
N PRO A 84 13.31 -25.26 5.42
CA PRO A 84 12.36 -26.12 6.12
C PRO A 84 13.09 -27.35 6.68
N THR A 85 12.83 -27.63 7.96
CA THR A 85 13.36 -28.80 8.68
C THR A 85 12.33 -29.93 8.78
N THR A 86 11.07 -29.63 8.46
CA THR A 86 9.93 -30.54 8.48
C THR A 86 9.49 -30.89 7.06
N GLY A 87 8.89 -32.07 6.87
CA GLY A 87 8.36 -32.49 5.58
C GLY A 87 9.44 -32.89 4.55
N PRO A 88 9.11 -32.90 3.25
CA PRO A 88 10.04 -33.30 2.22
C PRO A 88 11.16 -32.27 2.06
N LYS A 89 12.41 -32.75 2.10
CA LYS A 89 13.58 -31.88 1.99
C LYS A 89 13.64 -31.25 0.60
N PRO A 90 13.75 -29.92 0.49
CA PRO A 90 13.93 -29.25 -0.80
C PRO A 90 15.26 -29.65 -1.46
N ALA A 91 15.23 -29.94 -2.75
CA ALA A 91 16.40 -30.38 -3.51
C ALA A 91 17.48 -29.29 -3.62
N ASN A 92 17.09 -28.06 -3.96
CA ASN A 92 17.98 -26.93 -4.23
C ASN A 92 17.47 -25.67 -3.52
N TRP A 93 17.31 -25.74 -2.20
CA TRP A 93 16.84 -24.61 -1.41
C TRP A 93 17.79 -23.41 -1.47
N THR A 94 17.20 -22.22 -1.56
CA THR A 94 17.85 -20.94 -1.28
C THR A 94 16.89 -20.08 -0.49
N LYS A 95 17.43 -19.10 0.23
CA LYS A 95 16.61 -18.00 0.73
C LYS A 95 16.05 -17.21 -0.47
N LEU A 96 14.72 -17.13 -0.56
CA LEU A 96 14.01 -16.43 -1.65
C LEU A 96 13.46 -15.08 -1.21
N MET A 97 13.27 -14.89 0.10
CA MET A 97 12.86 -13.63 0.69
C MET A 97 13.67 -13.34 1.94
N ASP A 98 13.97 -12.06 2.18
CA ASP A 98 14.76 -11.67 3.34
C ASP A 98 14.03 -11.82 4.67
N SER A 99 12.74 -11.48 4.65
CA SER A 99 11.82 -11.56 5.79
C SER A 99 10.40 -11.77 5.28
N MET A 100 9.55 -12.36 6.11
CA MET A 100 8.13 -12.51 5.78
C MET A 100 7.42 -11.15 5.93
N PRO A 101 6.76 -10.63 4.88
CA PRO A 101 5.92 -9.45 5.01
C PRO A 101 4.71 -9.75 5.90
N VAL A 102 4.21 -8.72 6.56
CA VAL A 102 2.95 -8.74 7.31
C VAL A 102 1.98 -7.84 6.57
N ASP A 103 0.70 -8.22 6.53
CA ASP A 103 -0.30 -7.42 5.86
C ASP A 103 -0.51 -6.05 6.56
N PRO A 104 -1.17 -5.07 5.91
CA PRO A 104 -1.40 -3.74 6.47
C PRO A 104 -2.31 -3.70 7.71
N TRP A 105 -2.94 -4.81 8.06
CA TRP A 105 -3.74 -4.98 9.27
C TRP A 105 -2.98 -5.74 10.37
N ASN A 106 -1.68 -5.92 10.18
CA ASN A 106 -0.74 -6.58 11.07
C ASN A 106 -1.06 -8.06 11.30
N THR A 107 -1.52 -8.73 10.24
CA THR A 107 -1.84 -10.16 10.23
C THR A 107 -0.92 -10.89 9.25
N PRO A 108 -0.37 -12.06 9.61
CA PRO A 108 0.44 -12.85 8.69
C PRO A 108 -0.36 -13.30 7.48
N TYR A 109 0.29 -13.36 6.32
CA TYR A 109 -0.29 -13.96 5.13
C TYR A 109 -0.57 -15.45 5.36
N GLN A 110 -1.66 -15.90 4.77
CA GLN A 110 -2.13 -17.27 4.89
C GLN A 110 -1.72 -18.07 3.66
N TYR A 111 -1.38 -19.33 3.90
CA TYR A 111 -0.98 -20.28 2.88
C TYR A 111 -1.85 -21.53 2.96
N ARG A 112 -2.27 -22.01 1.80
CA ARG A 112 -3.07 -23.21 1.68
C ARG A 112 -2.60 -24.07 0.52
N ASN A 113 -2.20 -25.29 0.82
CA ASN A 113 -1.80 -26.33 -0.13
C ASN A 113 -2.49 -27.67 0.25
N PRO A 114 -3.35 -28.25 -0.62
CA PRO A 114 -3.76 -27.75 -1.94
C PRO A 114 -4.63 -26.49 -1.84
N GLY A 115 -4.52 -25.60 -2.83
CA GLY A 115 -5.33 -24.38 -2.90
C GLY A 115 -6.83 -24.68 -3.01
N LYS A 116 -7.65 -23.84 -2.37
CA LYS A 116 -9.11 -23.85 -2.49
C LYS A 116 -9.58 -23.09 -3.74
N ARG A 117 -8.89 -22.00 -4.12
CA ARG A 117 -9.16 -21.22 -5.34
C ARG A 117 -8.33 -21.68 -6.53
N ASP A 118 -7.11 -22.15 -6.27
CA ASP A 118 -6.26 -22.81 -7.25
C ASP A 118 -6.08 -24.29 -6.89
N PRO A 119 -6.96 -25.20 -7.36
CA PRO A 119 -6.83 -26.63 -7.11
C PRO A 119 -5.57 -27.26 -7.72
N SER A 120 -4.95 -26.58 -8.69
CA SER A 120 -3.73 -27.04 -9.37
C SER A 120 -2.45 -26.54 -8.69
N GLY A 121 -2.58 -25.73 -7.65
CA GLY A 121 -1.47 -25.08 -6.99
C GLY A 121 -1.80 -24.76 -5.54
N VAL A 122 -1.48 -23.52 -5.15
CA VAL A 122 -1.52 -23.06 -3.76
C VAL A 122 -2.22 -21.72 -3.69
N ASP A 123 -2.97 -21.51 -2.61
CA ASP A 123 -3.54 -20.20 -2.33
C ASP A 123 -2.64 -19.43 -1.37
N VAL A 124 -2.40 -18.16 -1.69
CA VAL A 124 -1.83 -17.17 -0.78
C VAL A 124 -2.82 -16.02 -0.66
N PHE A 125 -3.17 -15.65 0.58
CA PHE A 125 -4.19 -14.63 0.83
C PHE A 125 -4.00 -13.93 2.17
N SER A 126 -4.64 -12.77 2.33
CA SER A 126 -4.80 -12.09 3.61
C SER A 126 -6.27 -12.13 4.03
N PHE A 127 -6.52 -12.17 5.35
CA PHE A 127 -7.88 -12.01 5.89
C PHE A 127 -8.45 -10.60 5.70
N GLY A 128 -7.62 -9.64 5.34
CA GLY A 128 -8.03 -8.25 5.13
C GLY A 128 -8.43 -7.54 6.44
N PRO A 129 -9.27 -6.50 6.35
CA PRO A 129 -9.62 -5.65 7.49
C PRO A 129 -10.33 -6.38 8.64
N ASP A 130 -11.07 -7.45 8.32
CA ASP A 130 -11.85 -8.21 9.32
C ASP A 130 -10.99 -9.19 10.12
N ARG A 131 -9.75 -9.46 9.67
CA ARG A 131 -8.80 -10.39 10.29
C ARG A 131 -9.37 -11.80 10.54
N LYS A 132 -10.39 -12.18 9.77
CA LYS A 132 -11.05 -13.49 9.83
C LYS A 132 -11.19 -14.05 8.44
N GLU A 133 -11.13 -15.38 8.32
CA GLU A 133 -11.43 -16.03 7.05
C GLU A 133 -12.88 -15.76 6.65
N GLY A 134 -13.08 -15.22 5.46
CA GLY A 134 -14.40 -14.87 4.98
C GLY A 134 -14.42 -14.38 3.53
N PRO A 135 -15.56 -13.81 3.09
CA PRO A 135 -15.71 -13.28 1.74
C PRO A 135 -14.79 -12.09 1.45
N ASN A 136 -14.36 -11.38 2.50
CA ASN A 136 -13.51 -10.19 2.40
C ASN A 136 -12.00 -10.52 2.35
N ASN A 137 -11.64 -11.81 2.31
CA ASN A 137 -10.25 -12.22 2.10
C ASN A 137 -9.71 -11.67 0.78
N ILE A 138 -8.51 -11.12 0.84
CA ILE A 138 -7.81 -10.58 -0.31
C ILE A 138 -6.90 -11.67 -0.87
N TYR A 139 -7.21 -12.11 -2.09
CA TYR A 139 -6.40 -13.08 -2.83
C TYR A 139 -5.67 -12.35 -3.96
N ARG A 140 -4.75 -13.07 -4.60
CA ARG A 140 -4.19 -12.65 -5.88
C ARG A 140 -5.31 -12.39 -6.89
N ARG A 141 -5.29 -11.22 -7.54
CA ARG A 141 -6.09 -10.99 -8.74
C ARG A 141 -5.49 -11.80 -9.88
N VAL A 142 -6.23 -12.79 -10.35
CA VAL A 142 -5.94 -13.45 -11.62
C VAL A 142 -6.68 -12.62 -12.66
N ASN A 143 -5.93 -11.93 -13.52
CA ASN A 143 -6.49 -11.22 -14.67
C ASN A 143 -6.92 -12.23 -15.75
#